data_AF-A0A956Z987-F1
#
_entry.id   AF-A0A956Z987-F1
#
_cell.length_a   1.000
_cell.length_b   1.000
_cell.length_c   1.000
_cell.angle_alpha   90.00
_cell.angle_beta   90.00
_cell.angle_gamma   90.00
#
_symmetry.space_group_name_H-M   'P 1'
#
loop_
_entity.id
_entity.type
_entity.pdbx_description
1 polymer ?
#
loop_
_entity_poly.entity_id
_entity_poly.type
_entity_poly.pdbx_seq_one_letter_code
_entity_poly.pdbx_strand_id
1 'polypeptide(L)'
;MSVQPELTSRIESDDSSAGPVLFFFATAVAWLLIGSVFGLVVAFKFSFPDWLGDAPALTFGRLRPAHLNTVIYGWASLALCGVFVW
;
A
#
# COMPACT_ATOMS: atom_id res chain seq x y z
N MET A 1 29.48 -17.05 -29.28
CA MET A 1 29.50 -16.59 -27.87
C MET A 1 28.35 -17.30 -27.17
N SER A 2 28.60 -18.46 -26.56
CA SER A 2 27.54 -19.25 -25.91
C SER A 2 27.10 -18.50 -24.66
N VAL A 3 25.83 -18.08 -24.61
CA VAL A 3 25.20 -17.55 -23.40
C VAL A 3 25.45 -18.55 -22.28
N GLN A 4 26.08 -18.10 -21.21
CA GLN A 4 26.40 -18.92 -20.05
C GLN A 4 25.06 -19.38 -19.43
N PRO A 5 24.85 -20.67 -19.16
CA PRO A 5 23.56 -21.20 -18.69
C PRO A 5 23.07 -20.54 -17.38
N GLU A 6 23.99 -20.03 -16.57
CA GLU A 6 23.70 -19.25 -15.36
C GLU A 6 23.00 -17.92 -15.67
N LEU A 7 23.44 -17.18 -16.68
CA LEU A 7 22.83 -15.91 -17.07
C LEU A 7 21.38 -16.11 -17.54
N THR A 8 21.12 -17.13 -18.35
CA THR A 8 19.76 -17.45 -18.81
C THR A 8 18.83 -17.76 -17.64
N SER A 9 19.30 -18.52 -16.65
CA SER A 9 18.49 -18.89 -15.47
C SER A 9 18.11 -17.70 -14.59
N ARG A 10 18.99 -16.68 -14.52
CA ARG A 10 18.73 -15.43 -13.81
C ARG A 10 17.68 -14.60 -14.54
N ILE A 11 17.84 -14.43 -15.86
CA ILE A 11 16.89 -13.68 -16.69
C ILE A 11 15.49 -14.30 -16.59
N GLU A 12 15.38 -15.63 -16.65
CA GLU A 12 14.08 -16.31 -16.54
C GLU A 12 13.44 -16.13 -15.16
N SER A 13 14.26 -16.09 -14.09
CA SER A 13 13.79 -15.82 -12.73
C SER A 13 13.35 -14.36 -12.56
N ASP A 14 14.07 -13.41 -13.14
CA ASP A 14 13.73 -11.99 -13.13
C ASP A 14 12.46 -11.71 -13.95
N ASP A 15 12.35 -12.29 -15.16
CA ASP A 15 11.18 -12.12 -16.04
C ASP A 15 9.90 -12.73 -15.43
N SER A 16 10.02 -13.87 -14.74
CA SER A 16 8.87 -14.52 -14.08
C SER A 16 8.41 -13.80 -12.81
N SER A 17 9.32 -13.15 -12.08
CA SER A 17 9.00 -12.40 -10.85
C SER A 17 8.62 -10.94 -11.10
N ALA A 18 9.08 -10.31 -12.18
CA ALA A 18 8.88 -8.89 -12.46
C ALA A 18 7.39 -8.46 -12.47
N GLY A 19 6.54 -9.22 -13.17
CA GLY A 19 5.10 -8.91 -13.26
C GLY A 19 4.41 -8.90 -11.89
N PRO A 20 4.49 -10.00 -11.12
CA PRO A 20 3.95 -10.07 -9.76
C PRO A 20 4.51 -8.99 -8.81
N VAL A 21 5.83 -8.76 -8.82
CA VAL A 21 6.48 -7.75 -7.97
C VAL A 21 5.92 -6.35 -8.26
N LEU A 22 5.84 -5.97 -9.53
CA LEU A 22 5.28 -4.68 -9.93
C LEU A 22 3.81 -4.53 -9.53
N PHE A 23 3.02 -5.59 -9.66
CA PHE A 23 1.61 -5.58 -9.25
C PHE A 23 1.45 -5.35 -7.73
N PHE A 24 2.22 -6.07 -6.91
CA PHE A 24 2.16 -5.93 -5.46
C PHE A 24 2.59 -4.53 -5.01
N PHE A 25 3.71 -4.02 -5.53
CA PHE A 25 4.18 -2.68 -5.18
C PHE A 25 3.27 -1.56 -5.69
N ALA A 26 2.75 -1.65 -6.91
CA ALA A 26 1.80 -0.66 -7.44
C ALA A 26 0.53 -0.59 -6.58
N THR A 27 -0.02 -1.75 -6.21
CA THR A 27 -1.21 -1.81 -5.37
C THR A 27 -0.92 -1.36 -3.93
N ALA A 28 0.26 -1.71 -3.38
CA ALA A 28 0.68 -1.23 -2.07
C ALA A 28 0.77 0.30 -2.04
N VAL A 29 1.38 0.93 -3.05
CA VAL A 29 1.46 2.40 -3.16
C VAL A 29 0.07 3.02 -3.28
N ALA A 30 -0.84 2.44 -4.06
CA ALA A 30 -2.22 2.91 -4.15
C ALA A 30 -2.90 2.95 -2.77
N TRP A 31 -2.76 1.87 -1.98
CA TRP A 31 -3.29 1.82 -0.62
C TRP A 31 -2.58 2.76 0.35
N LEU A 32 -1.28 3.00 0.18
CA LEU A 32 -0.53 3.97 0.97
C LEU A 32 -1.13 5.36 0.80
N LEU A 33 -1.40 5.77 -0.44
CA LEU A 33 -1.99 7.07 -0.73
C LEU A 33 -3.39 7.20 -0.10
N ILE A 34 -4.23 6.17 -0.20
CA ILE A 34 -5.55 6.16 0.43
C ILE A 34 -5.42 6.26 1.95
N GLY A 35 -4.50 5.50 2.55
CA GLY A 35 -4.20 5.56 3.98
C GLY A 35 -3.74 6.95 4.40
N SER A 36 -2.81 7.57 3.66
CA SER A 36 -2.31 8.93 3.93
C SER A 36 -3.42 9.97 3.87
N VAL A 37 -4.36 9.87 2.93
CA VAL A 37 -5.53 10.76 2.86
C VAL A 37 -6.37 10.63 4.13
N PHE A 38 -6.69 9.42 4.59
CA PHE A 38 -7.41 9.25 5.86
C PHE A 38 -6.63 9.81 7.05
N GLY A 39 -5.31 9.59 7.10
CA GLY A 39 -4.46 10.14 8.15
C GLY A 39 -4.46 11.67 8.18
N LEU A 40 -4.42 12.29 7.01
CA LEU A 40 -4.49 13.74 6.85
C LEU A 40 -5.85 14.29 7.32
N VAL A 41 -6.96 13.64 6.95
CA VAL A 41 -8.30 14.03 7.41
C VAL A 41 -8.40 13.93 8.93
N VAL A 42 -7.87 12.86 9.53
CA VAL A 42 -7.82 12.70 10.99
C VAL A 42 -6.98 13.79 11.65
N ALA A 43 -5.83 14.15 11.06
CA ALA A 43 -4.98 15.22 11.56
C ALA A 43 -5.70 16.58 11.55
N PHE A 44 -6.42 16.91 10.48
CA PHE A 44 -7.23 18.13 10.42
C PHE A 44 -8.35 18.15 11.46
N LYS A 45 -8.99 17.01 11.74
CA LYS A 45 -10.03 16.91 12.79
C LYS A 45 -9.49 17.12 14.21
N PHE A 46 -8.18 16.95 14.46
CA PHE A 46 -7.58 17.32 15.75
C PHE A 46 -7.53 18.83 15.96
N SER A 47 -7.34 19.61 14.90
CA SER A 47 -7.32 21.08 14.97
C SER A 47 -8.72 21.68 14.88
N PHE A 48 -9.63 21.05 14.14
CA PHE A 48 -11.00 21.53 13.94
C PHE A 48 -12.02 20.39 14.18
N PRO A 49 -12.49 20.20 15.43
CA PRO A 49 -13.31 19.04 15.79
C PRO A 49 -14.70 19.04 15.13
N ASP A 50 -15.28 20.22 14.89
CA ASP A 50 -16.61 20.36 14.26
C ASP A 50 -16.58 20.15 12.73
N TRP A 51 -15.38 20.13 12.13
CA TRP A 51 -15.21 19.92 10.71
C TRP A 51 -15.59 18.47 10.33
N LEU A 52 -16.60 18.32 9.46
CA LEU A 52 -17.24 17.04 9.09
C LEU A 52 -17.99 16.34 10.25
N GLY A 53 -18.51 17.09 11.24
CA GLY A 53 -19.31 16.54 12.34
C GLY A 53 -20.63 15.90 11.92
N ASP A 54 -21.29 16.46 10.89
CA ASP A 54 -22.62 16.03 10.44
C ASP A 54 -22.61 14.74 9.60
N ALA A 55 -21.43 14.27 9.21
CA ALA A 55 -21.27 13.05 8.42
C ALA A 55 -20.92 11.86 9.34
N PRO A 56 -21.88 10.96 9.67
CA PRO A 56 -21.66 9.88 10.64
C PRO A 56 -20.58 8.87 10.22
N ALA A 57 -20.28 8.77 8.91
CA ALA A 57 -19.18 7.95 8.38
C ALA A 57 -17.78 8.59 8.59
N LEU A 58 -17.72 9.92 8.67
CA LEU A 58 -16.48 10.70 8.77
C LEU A 58 -16.23 11.20 10.21
N THR A 59 -16.82 10.51 11.19
CA THR A 59 -16.55 10.75 12.60
C THR A 59 -15.13 10.33 12.95
N PHE A 60 -14.50 11.04 13.88
CA PHE A 60 -13.11 10.78 14.28
C PHE A 60 -12.91 9.32 14.73
N GLY A 61 -13.87 8.78 15.49
CA GLY A 61 -13.85 7.41 15.98
C GLY A 61 -13.92 6.34 14.89
N ARG A 62 -14.34 6.67 13.66
CA ARG A 62 -14.40 5.73 12.52
C ARG A 62 -13.26 5.93 11.54
N LEU A 63 -12.88 7.17 11.29
CA LEU A 63 -11.78 7.52 10.39
C LEU A 63 -10.43 7.03 10.90
N ARG A 64 -10.17 7.07 12.21
CA ARG A 64 -8.89 6.60 12.77
C ARG A 64 -8.70 5.09 12.62
N PRO A 65 -9.68 4.22 12.98
CA PRO A 65 -9.62 2.80 12.64
C PRO A 65 -9.55 2.53 11.14
N ALA A 66 -10.28 3.31 10.32
CA ALA A 66 -10.21 3.17 8.86
C ALA A 66 -8.79 3.44 8.34
N HIS A 67 -8.15 4.53 8.77
CA HIS A 67 -6.76 4.84 8.45
C HIS A 67 -5.82 3.68 8.79
N LEU A 68 -5.87 3.19 10.03
CA LEU A 68 -4.98 2.11 10.48
C LEU A 68 -5.24 0.80 9.72
N ASN A 69 -6.50 0.42 9.51
CA ASN A 69 -6.85 -0.77 8.76
C ASN A 69 -6.38 -0.68 7.31
N THR A 70 -6.53 0.48 6.66
CA THR A 70 -6.05 0.70 5.31
C THR A 70 -4.52 0.61 5.22
N VAL A 71 -3.80 1.18 6.17
CA VAL A 71 -2.33 1.13 6.19
C VAL A 71 -1.83 -0.29 6.45
N ILE A 72 -2.42 -1.02 7.41
CA ILE A 72 -1.97 -2.37 7.77
C ILE A 72 -2.37 -3.40 6.72
N TYR A 73 -3.66 -3.46 6.38
CA TYR A 73 -4.20 -4.51 5.50
C TYR A 73 -4.13 -4.18 4.01
N GLY A 74 -4.00 -2.90 3.66
CA GLY A 74 -3.83 -2.46 2.28
C GLY A 74 -2.36 -2.30 1.93
N TRP A 75 -1.69 -1.33 2.53
CA TRP A 75 -0.31 -1.01 2.15
C TRP A 75 0.71 -2.04 2.67
N ALA A 76 0.78 -2.24 3.98
CA ALA A 76 1.88 -3.00 4.59
C ALA A 76 1.88 -4.47 4.17
N SER A 77 0.71 -5.11 4.14
CA SER A 77 0.54 -6.50 3.69
C SER A 77 1.00 -6.70 2.24
N LEU A 78 0.57 -5.85 1.31
CA LEU A 78 0.91 -5.96 -0.10
C LEU A 78 2.37 -5.60 -0.37
N ALA A 79 2.92 -4.63 0.35
CA ALA A 79 4.34 -4.31 0.28
C ALA A 79 5.19 -5.51 0.75
N LEU A 80 4.79 -6.17 1.85
CA LEU A 80 5.46 -7.38 2.33
C LEU A 80 5.38 -8.50 1.29
N CYS A 81 4.21 -8.75 0.68
CA CYS A 81 4.10 -9.72 -0.41
C CYS A 81 5.03 -9.41 -1.59
N GLY A 82 5.14 -8.13 -1.98
CA GLY A 82 6.08 -7.70 -3.02
C GLY A 82 7.54 -8.00 -2.66
N VAL A 83 7.93 -7.76 -1.40
CA VAL A 83 9.28 -8.08 -0.88
C VAL A 83 9.53 -9.58 -0.79
N PHE A 84 8.52 -10.40 -0.51
CA PHE A 84 8.69 -11.85 -0.45
C PHE A 84 8.86 -12.52 -1.82
N VAL A 85 8.36 -11.88 -2.88
CA VAL A 85 8.44 -12.41 -4.25
C VAL A 85 9.70 -11.92 -4.99
N TRP A 86 10.21 -10.75 -4.61
CA TRP A 86 11.46 -10.18 -5.11
C TRP A 86 12.69 -10.80 -4.46
#